data_AF-A0A654U761-F1
#
_entry.id   AF-A0A654U761-F1
#
_cell.length_a   1.000
_cell.length_b   1.000
_cell.length_c   1.000
_cell.angle_alpha   90.00
_cell.angle_beta   90.00
_cell.angle_gamma   90.00
#
_symmetry.space_group_name_H-M   'P 1'
#
loop_
_entity.id
_entity.type
_entity.pdbx_description
1 polymer ?
#
loop_
_entity_poly.entity_id
_entity_poly.type
_entity_poly.pdbx_seq_one_letter_code
_entity_poly.pdbx_strand_id
1 'polypeptide(L)' 'MVINHIMPGEPNVAVKDLVRHFEQQVQPGRVVVMPWDRHIAAGTEISLDLLDPIYKRKVLELAAALSDDFERAGRR' A
#
# COMPACT_ATOMS: atom_id res chain seq x y z
N MET A 1 0.38 -7.63 0.22
CA MET A 1 1.76 -7.14 0.47
C MET A 1 1.84 -5.67 0.15
N VAL A 2 2.59 -4.91 0.94
CA VAL A 2 2.68 -3.45 0.84
C VAL A 2 4.11 -3.02 0.50
N ILE A 3 4.25 -2.14 -0.48
CA ILE A 3 5.52 -1.47 -0.83
C ILE A 3 5.36 -0.01 -0.47
N ASN A 4 6.14 0.48 0.51
CA ASN A 4 6.03 1.84 1.02
C ASN A 4 7.14 2.75 0.48
N HIS A 5 6.76 3.94 0.02
CA HIS A 5 7.71 4.94 -0.47
C HIS A 5 8.14 5.87 0.67
N ILE A 6 9.44 5.84 1.02
CA ILE A 6 9.98 6.60 2.15
C ILE A 6 10.67 7.91 1.74
N MET A 7 10.83 8.17 0.44
CA MET A 7 11.45 9.39 -0.09
C MET A 7 10.51 10.14 -1.05
N PRO A 8 10.54 11.49 -1.07
CA PRO A 8 9.82 12.28 -2.06
C PRO A 8 10.47 12.16 -3.45
N GLY A 9 9.66 12.12 -4.50
CA GLY A 9 10.11 11.99 -5.90
C GLY A 9 9.39 10.87 -6.65
N GLU A 10 9.62 10.78 -7.97
CA GLU A 10 9.00 9.72 -8.79
C GLU A 10 9.44 8.31 -8.34
N PRO A 11 8.54 7.32 -8.43
CA PRO A 11 8.91 5.92 -8.26
C PRO A 11 10.09 5.58 -9.16
N ASN A 12 11.23 5.30 -8.56
CA ASN A 12 12.40 4.82 -9.29
C ASN A 12 11.99 3.58 -10.11
N VAL A 13 12.61 3.32 -11.27
CA VAL A 13 12.34 2.14 -12.13
C VAL A 13 12.30 0.85 -11.29
N ALA A 14 13.12 0.79 -10.24
CA ALA A 14 13.14 -0.26 -9.22
C ALA A 14 11.77 -0.60 -8.61
N VAL A 15 10.86 0.35 -8.41
CA VAL A 15 9.52 0.09 -7.83
C VAL A 15 8.69 -0.77 -8.77
N LYS A 16 8.72 -0.48 -10.08
CA LYS A 16 7.96 -1.25 -11.08
C LYS A 16 8.47 -2.69 -11.15
N ASP A 17 9.78 -2.87 -11.08
CA ASP A 17 10.40 -4.21 -11.07
C ASP A 17 10.06 -4.98 -9.79
N LEU A 18 10.09 -4.31 -8.63
CA LEU A 18 9.66 -4.90 -7.36
C LEU A 18 8.19 -5.33 -7.40
N VAL A 19 7.30 -4.45 -7.87
CA VAL A 19 5.87 -4.79 -8.03
C VAL A 19 5.72 -6.05 -8.88
N ARG A 20 6.35 -6.07 -10.07
CA ARG A 20 6.28 -7.22 -10.97
C ARG A 20 6.79 -8.52 -10.34
N HIS A 21 7.93 -8.45 -9.63
CA HIS A 21 8.50 -9.62 -8.95
C HIS A 21 7.52 -10.21 -7.95
N PHE A 22 6.83 -9.34 -7.21
CA PHE A 22 5.97 -9.73 -6.14
C PHE A 22 4.57 -10.15 -6.58
N GLU A 23 4.04 -9.56 -7.64
CA GLU A 23 2.77 -9.98 -8.25
C GLU A 23 2.82 -11.43 -8.77
N GLN A 24 4.02 -11.99 -9.00
CA GLN A 24 4.17 -13.41 -9.35
C GLN A 24 4.01 -14.35 -8.15
N GLN A 25 4.16 -13.84 -6.92
CA GLN A 25 4.13 -14.62 -5.68
C GLN A 25 2.78 -14.51 -4.95
N VAL A 26 2.01 -13.46 -5.24
CA VAL A 26 0.71 -13.21 -4.63
C VAL A 26 -0.39 -13.17 -5.69
N GLN A 27 -1.65 -13.27 -5.25
CA GLN A 27 -2.78 -13.13 -6.19
C GLN A 27 -2.77 -11.73 -6.84
N PRO A 28 -3.30 -11.57 -8.07
CA PRO A 28 -3.42 -10.26 -8.69
C PRO A 28 -4.13 -9.24 -7.79
N GLY A 29 -3.65 -8.00 -7.79
CA GLY A 29 -4.19 -6.94 -6.93
C GLY A 29 -3.78 -7.01 -5.46
N ARG A 30 -2.92 -7.96 -5.07
CA ARG A 30 -2.41 -8.10 -3.69
C ARG A 30 -1.10 -7.37 -3.42
N VAL A 31 -0.51 -6.71 -4.42
CA VAL A 31 0.61 -5.80 -4.23
C VAL A 31 0.08 -4.37 -4.24
N VAL A 32 0.20 -3.67 -3.12
CA VAL A 32 -0.23 -2.28 -2.98
C VAL A 32 0.99 -1.40 -2.79
N VAL A 33 1.15 -0.42 -3.68
CA VAL A 33 2.20 0.61 -3.59
C VAL A 33 1.62 1.82 -2.87
N MET A 34 2.21 2.18 -1.74
CA MET A 34 1.86 3.38 -0.99
C MET A 34 2.68 4.56 -1.52
N PRO A 35 2.05 5.71 -1.79
CA PRO A 35 2.78 6.91 -2.17
C PRO A 35 3.62 7.41 -1.00
N TRP A 36 4.56 8.30 -1.28
CA TRP A 36 5.20 9.03 -0.21
C TRP A 36 4.19 9.96 0.47
N ASP A 37 4.23 10.01 1.80
CA ASP A 37 3.42 10.89 2.61
C ASP A 37 4.31 11.56 3.65
N ARG A 38 4.18 12.89 3.77
CA ARG A 38 5.00 13.69 4.67
C ARG A 38 4.78 13.35 6.14
N HIS A 39 3.53 13.11 6.53
CA HIS A 39 3.17 12.81 7.91
C HIS A 39 3.69 11.44 8.32
N ILE A 40 3.54 10.44 7.44
CA ILE A 40 4.12 9.11 7.62
C ILE A 40 5.65 9.18 7.69
N ALA A 41 6.29 9.94 6.80
CA ALA A 41 7.74 10.08 6.76
C ALA A 41 8.31 10.80 8.01
N ALA A 42 7.51 11.61 8.71
CA ALA A 42 7.92 12.24 9.96
C ALA A 42 8.19 11.23 11.09
N GLY A 43 7.67 10.00 11.00
CA GLY A 43 7.93 8.93 11.96
C GLY A 43 7.38 9.21 13.37
N THR A 44 6.38 10.09 13.45
CA THR A 44 5.70 10.43 14.71
C THR A 44 4.35 9.72 14.79
N GLU A 45 3.54 10.02 15.81
CA GLU A 45 2.19 9.50 15.91
C GLU A 45 1.39 9.76 14.62
N ILE A 46 0.74 8.72 14.10
CA ILE A 46 -0.02 8.81 12.86
C ILE A 46 -1.40 9.41 13.17
N SER A 47 -1.57 10.69 12.84
CA SER A 47 -2.88 11.33 12.80
C SER A 47 -3.48 11.11 11.43
N LEU A 48 -4.64 10.45 11.39
CA LEU A 48 -5.34 10.18 10.13
C LEU A 48 -5.71 11.48 9.42
N ASP A 49 -6.05 12.55 10.14
CA ASP A 49 -6.45 13.81 9.51
C ASP A 49 -5.31 14.47 8.71
N LEU A 50 -4.07 14.21 9.09
CA LEU A 50 -2.86 14.76 8.46
C LEU A 50 -2.34 13.96 7.27
N LEU A 51 -2.93 12.79 6.98
CA LEU A 51 -2.52 11.99 5.81
C LEU A 51 -2.97 12.66 4.50
N ASP A 52 -2.11 12.56 3.49
CA ASP A 52 -2.43 12.94 2.13
C ASP A 52 -3.64 12.14 1.63
N PRO A 53 -4.59 12.77 0.92
CA PRO A 53 -5.78 12.09 0.41
C PRO A 53 -5.47 10.87 -0.45
N ILE A 54 -4.37 10.88 -1.22
CA ILE A 54 -3.94 9.74 -2.04
C ILE A 54 -3.44 8.61 -1.15
N TYR A 55 -2.66 8.93 -0.11
CA TYR A 55 -2.21 7.94 0.87
C TYR A 55 -3.41 7.30 1.58
N LYS A 56 -4.36 8.11 2.08
CA LYS A 56 -5.62 7.64 2.68
C LYS A 56 -6.37 6.69 1.78
N ARG A 57 -6.54 7.05 0.50
CA ARG A 57 -7.22 6.21 -0.49
C ARG A 57 -6.51 4.87 -0.66
N LYS A 58 -5.17 4.84 -0.71
CA LYS A 58 -4.41 3.60 -0.84
C LYS A 58 -4.51 2.71 0.40
N VAL A 59 -4.57 3.30 1.60
CA VAL A 59 -4.89 2.55 2.83
C VAL A 59 -6.28 1.92 2.74
N LEU A 60 -7.27 2.66 2.23
CA LEU A 60 -8.63 2.13 2.07
C LEU A 60 -8.70 0.98 1.04
N GLU A 61 -8.01 1.12 -0.09
CA GLU A 61 -7.89 0.05 -1.10
C GLU A 61 -7.22 -1.21 -0.50
N LEU A 62 -6.18 -1.03 0.31
CA LEU A 62 -5.54 -2.13 1.06
C LEU A 62 -6.52 -2.80 2.04
N ALA A 63 -7.27 -2.01 2.80
CA ALA A 63 -8.25 -2.52 3.76
C ALA A 63 -9.37 -3.30 3.07
N ALA A 64 -9.83 -2.84 1.90
CA ALA A 64 -10.81 -3.56 1.09
C ALA A 64 -10.26 -4.91 0.60
N ALA A 65 -9.05 -4.92 0.04
CA ALA A 65 -8.40 -6.15 -0.40
C ALA A 65 -8.24 -7.16 0.75
N LEU A 66 -7.83 -6.70 1.95
CA LEU A 66 -7.75 -7.55 3.14
C LEU A 66 -9.12 -8.08 3.58
N SER A 67 -10.16 -7.26 3.50
CA SER A 67 -11.54 -7.66 3.82
C SER A 67 -12.03 -8.81 2.93
N ASP A 68 -11.74 -8.75 1.62
CA ASP A 68 -12.07 -9.81 0.68
C ASP A 68 -11.43 -11.17 1.05
N ASP A 69 -10.23 -11.15 1.65
CA ASP A 69 -9.58 -12.39 2.13
C ASP A 69 -10.30 -12.98 3.34
N PHE A 70 -10.78 -12.16 4.28
CA PHE A 70 -11.53 -12.64 5.44
C PHE A 70 -12.84 -13.31 5.02
N GLU A 71 -13.57 -12.72 4.07
CA GLU A 71 -14.79 -13.36 3.53
C GLU A 71 -14.47 -14.70 2.85
N ARG A 72 -13.38 -14.77 2.10
CA ARG A 72 -12.98 -16.00 1.41
C ARG A 72 -12.54 -17.09 2.38
N ALA A 73 -11.91 -16.72 3.48
CA ALA A 73 -11.53 -17.66 4.54
C ALA A 73 -12.74 -18.20 5.30
N GLY A 74 -13.75 -17.38 5.57
CA GLY A 74 -14.99 -17.81 6.25
C GLY A 74 -15.96 -18.64 5.40
N ARG A 75 -15.78 -18.68 4.07
CA ARG A 75 -16.53 -19.55 3.14
C ARG A 75 -15.90 -20.95 2.97
N ARG A 76 -14.84 -21.26 3.72
CA ARG A 76 -14.20 -22.59 3.77
C ARG A 76 -14.49 -23.25 5.11
#